data_AF-A0A6P9BBB8-F1
#
_entry.id   AF-A0A6P9BBB8-F1
#
_cell.length_a   1.000
_cell.length_b   1.000
_cell.length_c   1.000
_cell.angle_alpha   90.00
_cell.angle_beta   90.00
_cell.angle_gamma   90.00
#
_symmetry.space_group_name_H-M   'P 1'
#
loop_
_entity.id
_entity.type
_entity.pdbx_description
1 polymer ?
#
loop_
_entity_poly.entity_id
_entity_poly.type
_entity_poly.pdbx_seq_one_letter_code
_entity_poly.pdbx_strand_id
1 'polypeptide(L)'
;MCPYGPKCRRRDAKMSCCLRGGTTDSNHVTRCLFLPSPDFLLATVLAVRSGLASGRISGRADMTGPPNPGETGEKKPSLGGRLRAGRLALWWKSLLHDYAEACREVAQGIRQRPVKAGLYLSLLAGTVSCSLRNPSEASFDSSLLEASGTLLLLSPWTRSSSSEKHTQRLMVLRNRGQLRVQNLVFFSLLYEAPYDAGADLYQAHCKYLKPRWTDFPSRVLDVGFWGRWWVLHSRMQNSDINNEEFQYLPEHLRTISFNHLHSETNEKLFDEKYKAVILTEEQIEEADRENQGQLHS
;
A
#
# COMPACT_ATOMS: atom_id res chain seq x y z
N MET A 1 21.07 -42.05 22.50
CA MET A 1 20.73 -41.27 23.70
C MET A 1 20.06 -39.98 23.24
N CYS A 2 18.72 -39.92 23.31
CA CYS A 2 17.93 -38.71 23.04
C CYS A 2 17.10 -38.40 24.28
N PRO A 3 17.21 -37.21 24.89
CA PRO A 3 16.39 -36.86 26.04
C PRO A 3 15.32 -35.81 25.68
N TYR A 4 14.09 -36.10 26.10
CA TYR A 4 12.94 -35.21 26.34
C TYR A 4 12.18 -34.55 25.17
N GLY A 5 11.00 -35.11 24.88
CA GLY A 5 9.83 -34.37 24.38
C GLY A 5 8.85 -34.03 25.52
N PRO A 6 7.99 -33.00 25.38
CA PRO A 6 6.92 -32.74 26.33
C PRO A 6 5.54 -33.23 25.87
N LYS A 7 4.76 -33.55 26.90
CA LYS A 7 3.49 -34.28 26.98
C LYS A 7 2.29 -33.55 26.36
N CYS A 8 1.51 -34.26 25.54
CA CYS A 8 0.12 -33.91 25.19
C CYS A 8 -0.79 -34.04 26.42
N ARG A 9 -1.60 -33.02 26.71
CA ARG A 9 -2.70 -33.11 27.67
C ARG A 9 -4.00 -32.70 26.97
N ARG A 10 -4.85 -33.71 26.69
CA ARG A 10 -6.25 -33.56 26.25
C ARG A 10 -7.08 -32.95 27.39
N ARG A 11 -8.02 -32.06 27.05
CA ARG A 11 -9.26 -31.89 27.79
C ARG A 11 -10.42 -31.74 26.80
N ASP A 12 -11.27 -32.75 26.81
CA ASP A 12 -12.63 -32.72 26.30
C ASP A 12 -13.51 -31.89 27.25
N ALA A 13 -14.45 -31.13 26.70
CA ALA A 13 -15.66 -30.72 27.43
C ALA A 13 -16.82 -30.63 26.45
N LYS A 14 -17.85 -31.42 26.74
CA LYS A 14 -19.09 -31.60 26.00
C LYS A 14 -20.24 -31.14 26.91
N MET A 15 -21.24 -30.51 26.29
CA MET A 15 -22.68 -30.63 26.58
C MET A 15 -23.36 -29.81 27.71
N SER A 16 -24.31 -28.96 27.25
CA SER A 16 -25.73 -28.85 27.66
C SER A 16 -26.12 -28.32 29.06
N CYS A 17 -26.95 -27.25 29.12
CA CYS A 17 -28.41 -27.36 29.34
C CYS A 17 -29.13 -26.00 29.49
N CYS A 18 -30.28 -25.91 28.81
CA CYS A 18 -31.58 -25.28 29.12
C CYS A 18 -31.69 -23.94 29.89
N LEU A 19 -32.50 -23.03 29.33
CA LEU A 19 -33.68 -22.46 29.99
C LEU A 19 -34.75 -22.03 28.95
N ARG A 20 -36.00 -22.49 29.19
CA ARG A 20 -37.29 -22.04 28.61
C ARG A 20 -37.46 -20.54 28.86
N GLY A 21 -38.23 -19.73 28.14
CA GLY A 21 -39.44 -19.92 27.33
C GLY A 21 -40.32 -18.69 27.62
N GLY A 22 -40.93 -18.07 26.60
CA GLY A 22 -41.75 -16.87 26.80
C GLY A 22 -42.13 -16.20 25.49
N THR A 23 -43.34 -16.50 25.02
CA THR A 23 -44.06 -15.88 23.91
C THR A 23 -44.49 -14.45 24.24
N THR A 24 -44.38 -13.52 23.29
CA THR A 24 -45.47 -12.70 22.69
C THR A 24 -44.91 -11.49 21.93
N ASP A 25 -45.42 -11.30 20.72
CA ASP A 25 -45.57 -10.06 19.93
C ASP A 25 -44.62 -8.87 20.13
N SER A 26 -43.99 -8.45 19.03
CA SER A 26 -44.47 -7.27 18.28
C SER A 26 -43.49 -6.91 17.16
N ASN A 27 -44.05 -6.46 16.04
CA ASN A 27 -43.40 -6.06 14.81
C ASN A 27 -42.17 -5.17 15.02
N HIS A 28 -40.97 -5.71 14.75
CA HIS A 28 -39.83 -4.91 14.36
C HIS A 28 -39.23 -5.51 13.09
N VAL A 29 -39.56 -4.88 11.96
CA VAL A 29 -38.86 -5.06 10.70
C VAL A 29 -37.43 -4.54 10.91
N THR A 30 -36.55 -5.42 11.36
CA THR A 30 -35.10 -5.19 11.31
C THR A 30 -34.73 -5.16 9.84
N ARG A 31 -34.70 -3.95 9.26
CA ARG A 31 -34.03 -3.67 7.99
C ARG A 31 -32.59 -4.16 8.13
N CYS A 32 -32.33 -5.36 7.64
CA CYS A 32 -30.99 -5.85 7.36
C CYS A 32 -30.35 -4.84 6.42
N LEU A 33 -29.50 -3.98 6.98
CA LEU A 33 -28.53 -3.23 6.22
C LEU A 33 -27.71 -4.30 5.47
N PHE A 34 -27.90 -4.36 4.16
CA PHE A 34 -27.03 -5.11 3.25
C PHE A 34 -25.61 -4.58 3.43
N LEU A 35 -24.87 -5.18 4.34
CA LEU A 35 -23.42 -5.21 4.24
C LEU A 35 -23.14 -5.97 2.95
N PRO A 36 -22.42 -5.40 1.96
CA PRO A 36 -21.93 -6.22 0.87
C PRO A 36 -21.13 -7.35 1.50
N SER A 37 -21.48 -8.60 1.19
CA SER A 37 -20.71 -9.74 1.65
C SER A 37 -19.23 -9.54 1.24
N PRO A 38 -18.27 -10.01 2.03
CA PRO A 38 -16.85 -9.94 1.68
C PRO A 38 -16.56 -10.49 0.26
N ASP A 39 -17.40 -11.41 -0.22
CA ASP A 39 -17.35 -11.97 -1.58
C ASP A 39 -17.64 -10.94 -2.68
N PHE A 40 -18.54 -9.96 -2.43
CA PHE A 40 -18.86 -8.91 -3.40
C PHE A 40 -17.71 -7.90 -3.56
N LEU A 41 -17.01 -7.61 -2.47
CA LEU A 41 -15.82 -6.75 -2.49
C LEU A 41 -14.65 -7.44 -3.22
N LEU A 42 -14.44 -8.73 -2.97
CA LEU A 42 -13.42 -9.52 -3.67
C LEU A 42 -13.71 -9.60 -5.18
N ALA A 43 -14.97 -9.86 -5.55
CA ALA A 43 -15.39 -9.94 -6.95
C ALA A 43 -15.23 -8.59 -7.68
N THR A 44 -15.57 -7.48 -7.03
CA THR A 44 -15.42 -6.12 -7.61
C THR A 44 -13.94 -5.77 -7.80
N VAL A 45 -13.08 -6.08 -6.83
CA VAL A 45 -11.63 -5.83 -6.95
C VAL A 45 -10.99 -6.67 -8.05
N LEU A 46 -11.38 -7.94 -8.18
CA LEU A 46 -10.89 -8.83 -9.25
C LEU A 46 -11.39 -8.41 -10.64
N ALA A 47 -12.64 -7.95 -10.75
CA ALA A 47 -13.22 -7.44 -11.99
C ALA A 47 -12.57 -6.13 -12.45
N VAL A 48 -12.22 -5.21 -11.54
CA VAL A 48 -11.53 -3.97 -11.89
C VAL A 48 -10.09 -4.25 -12.36
N ARG A 49 -9.37 -5.16 -11.71
CA ARG A 49 -8.01 -5.57 -12.14
C ARG A 49 -7.99 -6.23 -13.52
N SER A 50 -9.02 -7.00 -13.86
CA SER A 50 -9.14 -7.66 -15.17
C SER A 50 -9.68 -6.73 -16.26
N GLY A 51 -10.59 -5.80 -15.92
CA GLY A 51 -11.19 -4.85 -16.87
C GLY A 51 -10.23 -3.78 -17.41
N LEU A 52 -9.24 -3.35 -16.63
CA LEU A 52 -8.23 -2.37 -17.07
C LEU A 52 -7.24 -2.92 -18.11
N ALA A 53 -7.13 -4.25 -18.26
CA ALA A 53 -6.26 -4.87 -19.27
C ALA A 53 -6.88 -4.92 -20.68
N SER A 54 -8.16 -4.59 -20.85
CA SER A 54 -8.91 -4.91 -22.07
C SER A 54 -9.79 -3.76 -22.61
N GLY A 55 -9.32 -2.51 -22.53
CA GLY A 55 -10.07 -1.34 -23.00
C GLY A 55 -9.62 -0.80 -24.37
N ARG A 56 -10.00 -1.45 -25.47
CA ARG A 56 -9.97 -0.85 -26.82
C ARG A 56 -11.37 -0.96 -27.43
N ILE A 57 -12.15 0.13 -27.37
CA ILE A 57 -13.49 0.20 -27.94
C ILE A 57 -13.44 1.13 -29.16
N SER A 58 -13.69 0.55 -30.33
CA SER A 58 -13.82 1.18 -31.64
C SER A 58 -15.27 1.11 -32.11
N GLY A 59 -15.71 2.13 -32.86
CA GLY A 59 -17.00 2.16 -33.57
C GLY A 59 -17.75 3.45 -33.30
N ARG A 60 -17.53 4.53 -34.07
CA ARG A 60 -18.09 4.81 -35.41
C ARG A 60 -19.62 4.81 -35.39
N ALA A 61 -20.19 6.01 -35.46
CA ALA A 61 -21.59 6.23 -35.82
C ALA A 61 -21.62 7.13 -37.07
N ASP A 62 -22.15 6.56 -38.16
CA ASP A 62 -22.41 7.22 -39.44
C ASP A 62 -23.62 8.16 -39.36
N MET A 63 -23.57 9.17 -40.23
CA MET A 63 -24.56 10.22 -40.49
C MET A 63 -25.55 9.80 -41.58
N THR A 64 -26.85 10.09 -41.40
CA THR A 64 -27.87 10.31 -42.45
C THR A 64 -29.05 11.03 -41.77
N GLY A 65 -29.57 12.21 -42.17
CA GLY A 65 -30.17 12.63 -43.45
C GLY A 65 -31.67 12.96 -43.19
N PRO A 66 -32.28 14.05 -43.74
CA PRO A 66 -33.54 14.62 -43.25
C PRO A 66 -34.82 13.98 -43.85
N PRO A 67 -36.03 14.24 -43.29
CA PRO A 67 -37.25 13.51 -43.63
C PRO A 67 -38.10 14.21 -44.71
N ASN A 68 -38.92 13.42 -45.42
CA ASN A 68 -40.08 13.92 -46.18
C ASN A 68 -41.36 13.18 -45.76
N PRO A 69 -42.55 13.84 -45.85
CA PRO A 69 -43.77 13.37 -45.23
C PRO A 69 -44.67 12.62 -46.23
N GLY A 70 -45.52 11.75 -45.70
CA GLY A 70 -46.68 11.25 -46.42
C GLY A 70 -46.96 9.77 -46.23
N GLU A 71 -48.21 9.49 -45.91
CA GLU A 71 -48.97 8.26 -46.16
C GLU A 71 -49.09 7.23 -45.03
N THR A 72 -50.34 7.23 -44.53
CA THR A 72 -51.03 6.29 -43.67
C THR A 72 -51.23 4.94 -44.36
N GLY A 73 -50.70 3.88 -43.76
CA GLY A 73 -50.97 2.50 -44.14
C GLY A 73 -50.56 1.55 -43.00
N GLU A 74 -51.45 0.62 -42.64
CA GLU A 74 -51.34 -0.30 -41.51
C GLU A 74 -49.96 -0.98 -41.41
N LYS A 75 -49.25 -0.75 -40.30
CA LYS A 75 -47.94 -1.37 -40.06
C LYS A 75 -48.11 -2.79 -39.56
N LYS A 76 -47.79 -3.78 -40.42
CA LYS A 76 -47.32 -5.10 -39.96
C LYS A 76 -46.21 -4.89 -38.93
N PRO A 77 -46.18 -5.64 -37.81
CA PRO A 77 -45.21 -5.39 -36.75
C PRO A 77 -43.80 -5.48 -37.34
N SER A 78 -43.05 -4.40 -37.18
CA SER A 78 -41.70 -4.26 -37.73
C SER A 78 -40.83 -5.43 -37.27
N LEU A 79 -39.88 -5.85 -38.12
CA LEU A 79 -38.91 -6.89 -37.78
C LEU A 79 -38.18 -6.59 -36.44
N GLY A 80 -37.94 -5.30 -36.18
CA GLY A 80 -37.42 -4.81 -34.90
C GLY A 80 -38.38 -4.97 -33.71
N GLY A 81 -39.69 -4.94 -33.93
CA GLY A 81 -40.71 -5.28 -32.93
C GLY A 81 -40.70 -6.76 -32.55
N ARG A 82 -40.40 -7.67 -33.50
CA ARG A 82 -40.28 -9.11 -33.24
C ARG A 82 -38.99 -9.45 -32.48
N LEU A 83 -37.90 -8.72 -32.71
CA LEU A 83 -36.66 -8.83 -31.92
C LEU A 83 -36.82 -8.23 -30.50
N ARG A 84 -37.57 -7.13 -30.36
CA ARG A 84 -37.91 -6.52 -29.05
C ARG A 84 -38.92 -7.32 -28.22
N ALA A 85 -39.70 -8.21 -28.85
CA ALA A 85 -40.66 -9.09 -28.18
C ALA A 85 -40.08 -10.48 -27.85
N GLY A 86 -38.80 -10.74 -28.15
CA GLY A 86 -38.14 -11.98 -27.77
C GLY A 86 -38.00 -12.08 -26.24
N ARG A 87 -38.11 -13.29 -25.68
CA ARG A 87 -37.90 -13.55 -24.24
C ARG A 87 -36.58 -12.98 -23.72
N LEU A 88 -35.54 -12.98 -24.54
CA LEU A 88 -34.26 -12.33 -24.24
C LEU A 88 -34.37 -10.81 -24.13
N ALA A 89 -35.07 -10.14 -25.04
CA ALA A 89 -35.25 -8.70 -24.98
C ALA A 89 -36.08 -8.27 -23.76
N LEU A 90 -37.10 -9.06 -23.39
CA LEU A 90 -37.86 -8.86 -22.15
C LEU A 90 -36.98 -9.09 -20.91
N TRP A 91 -36.13 -10.12 -20.92
CA TRP A 91 -35.17 -10.38 -19.84
C TRP A 91 -34.14 -9.26 -19.69
N TRP A 92 -33.52 -8.81 -20.79
CA TRP A 92 -32.60 -7.66 -20.77
C TRP A 92 -33.29 -6.38 -20.30
N LYS A 93 -34.55 -6.15 -20.70
CA LYS A 93 -35.34 -5.00 -20.23
C LYS A 93 -35.63 -5.09 -18.73
N SER A 94 -36.01 -6.26 -18.22
CA SER A 94 -36.20 -6.50 -16.78
C SER A 94 -34.89 -6.28 -16.03
N LEU A 95 -33.80 -6.86 -16.50
CA LEU A 95 -32.48 -6.74 -15.89
C LEU A 95 -32.03 -5.27 -15.81
N LEU A 96 -32.15 -4.52 -16.91
CA LEU A 96 -31.84 -3.08 -16.93
C LEU A 96 -32.75 -2.29 -15.99
N HIS A 97 -34.02 -2.69 -15.86
CA HIS A 97 -34.96 -2.07 -14.94
C HIS A 97 -34.54 -2.30 -13.49
N ASP A 98 -34.20 -3.53 -13.12
CA ASP A 98 -33.74 -3.91 -11.77
C ASP A 98 -32.47 -3.13 -11.38
N TYR A 99 -31.50 -3.01 -12.29
CA TYR A 99 -30.30 -2.19 -12.06
C TYR A 99 -30.61 -0.69 -11.96
N ALA A 100 -31.53 -0.17 -12.78
CA ALA A 100 -31.92 1.24 -12.73
C ALA A 100 -32.64 1.58 -11.42
N GLU A 101 -33.49 0.67 -10.92
CA GLU A 101 -34.14 0.80 -9.61
C GLU A 101 -33.11 0.74 -8.48
N ALA A 102 -32.18 -0.22 -8.52
CA ALA A 102 -31.07 -0.28 -7.56
C ALA A 102 -30.24 1.03 -7.54
N CYS A 103 -29.96 1.62 -8.71
CA CYS A 103 -29.26 2.90 -8.78
C CYS A 103 -30.07 4.05 -8.17
N ARG A 104 -31.39 4.08 -8.39
CA ARG A 104 -32.29 5.08 -7.78
C ARG A 104 -32.32 4.93 -6.26
N GLU A 105 -32.37 3.71 -5.74
CA GLU A 105 -32.32 3.43 -4.31
C GLU A 105 -31.00 3.88 -3.69
N VAL A 106 -29.87 3.61 -4.35
CA VAL A 106 -28.55 4.10 -3.92
C VAL A 106 -28.53 5.64 -3.88
N ALA A 107 -29.03 6.31 -4.92
CA ALA A 107 -29.07 7.77 -4.97
C ALA A 107 -29.95 8.36 -3.85
N GLN A 108 -31.10 7.73 -3.57
CA GLN A 108 -31.95 8.11 -2.44
C GLN A 108 -31.26 7.85 -1.09
N GLY A 109 -30.55 6.72 -0.96
CA GLY A 109 -29.78 6.38 0.24
C GLY A 109 -28.65 7.39 0.53
N ILE A 110 -27.95 7.86 -0.51
CA ILE A 110 -26.94 8.92 -0.39
C ILE A 110 -27.57 10.22 0.12
N ARG A 111 -28.72 10.63 -0.43
CA ARG A 111 -29.42 11.86 0.00
C ARG A 111 -29.93 11.77 1.44
N GLN A 112 -30.43 10.61 1.85
CA GLN A 112 -30.94 10.40 3.21
C GLN A 112 -29.83 10.39 4.27
N ARG A 113 -28.64 9.87 3.93
CA ARG A 113 -27.52 9.69 4.88
C ARG A 113 -26.16 9.96 4.23
N PRO A 114 -25.83 11.23 3.92
CA PRO A 114 -24.64 11.58 3.15
C PRO A 114 -23.34 11.18 3.88
N VAL A 115 -23.29 11.29 5.20
CA VAL A 115 -22.09 10.91 5.99
C VAL A 115 -21.81 9.42 5.90
N LYS A 116 -22.82 8.55 6.09
CA LYS A 116 -22.64 7.09 6.01
C LYS A 116 -22.28 6.66 4.60
N ALA A 117 -22.93 7.25 3.60
CA ALA A 117 -22.61 6.98 2.20
C ALA A 117 -21.17 7.41 1.85
N GLY A 118 -20.72 8.56 2.33
CA GLY A 118 -19.35 9.03 2.17
C GLY A 118 -18.33 8.07 2.76
N LEU A 119 -18.58 7.51 3.95
CA LEU A 119 -17.72 6.51 4.57
C LEU A 119 -17.64 5.20 3.77
N TYR A 120 -18.77 4.71 3.25
CA TYR A 120 -18.76 3.51 2.41
C TYR A 120 -18.04 3.75 1.08
N LEU A 121 -18.26 4.91 0.47
CA LEU A 121 -17.61 5.28 -0.78
C LEU A 121 -16.10 5.44 -0.60
N SER A 122 -15.65 6.05 0.50
CA SER A 122 -14.22 6.19 0.79
C SER A 122 -13.55 4.85 1.09
N LEU A 123 -14.24 3.94 1.78
CA LEU A 123 -13.75 2.57 2.01
C LEU A 123 -13.63 1.79 0.69
N LEU A 124 -14.64 1.87 -0.17
CA LEU A 124 -14.63 1.21 -1.48
C LEU A 124 -13.54 1.81 -2.39
N ALA A 125 -13.44 3.13 -2.45
CA ALA A 125 -12.38 3.82 -3.20
C ALA A 125 -10.99 3.47 -2.65
N GLY A 126 -10.83 3.41 -1.33
CA GLY A 126 -9.59 3.03 -0.66
C GLY A 126 -9.18 1.60 -0.96
N THR A 127 -10.10 0.64 -0.84
CA THR A 127 -9.83 -0.78 -1.16
C THR A 127 -9.45 -0.98 -2.62
N VAL A 128 -10.18 -0.34 -3.56
CA VAL A 128 -9.83 -0.36 -4.99
C VAL A 128 -8.45 0.27 -5.21
N SER A 129 -8.18 1.45 -4.66
CA SER A 129 -6.89 2.13 -4.80
C SER A 129 -5.72 1.28 -4.27
N CYS A 130 -5.87 0.70 -3.08
CA CYS A 130 -4.86 -0.20 -2.49
C CYS A 130 -4.60 -1.42 -3.39
N SER A 131 -5.66 -2.02 -3.94
CA SER A 131 -5.53 -3.21 -4.80
C SER A 131 -4.83 -2.92 -6.13
N LEU A 132 -5.04 -1.72 -6.69
CA LEU A 132 -4.38 -1.27 -7.91
C LEU A 132 -2.92 -0.91 -7.66
N ARG A 133 -2.60 -0.38 -6.48
CA ARG A 133 -1.24 -0.02 -6.07
C ARG A 133 -0.50 -1.15 -5.34
N ASN A 134 -1.02 -2.38 -5.38
CA ASN A 134 -0.36 -3.49 -4.69
C ASN A 134 0.88 -3.95 -5.49
N PRO A 135 2.11 -3.89 -4.92
CA PRO A 135 3.33 -4.26 -5.66
C PRO A 135 3.38 -5.74 -6.02
N SER A 136 3.97 -6.04 -7.18
CA SER A 136 4.19 -7.39 -7.70
C SER A 136 5.62 -7.89 -7.42
N GLU A 137 5.88 -9.16 -7.69
CA GLU A 137 7.24 -9.76 -7.61
C GLU A 137 8.25 -9.03 -8.50
N ALA A 138 7.88 -8.69 -9.73
CA ALA A 138 8.75 -7.93 -10.63
C ALA A 138 9.10 -6.54 -10.07
N SER A 139 8.15 -5.89 -9.36
CA SER A 139 8.40 -4.62 -8.69
C SER A 139 9.37 -4.77 -7.52
N PHE A 140 9.34 -5.91 -6.81
CA PHE A 140 10.35 -6.19 -5.78
C PHE A 140 11.74 -6.33 -6.39
N ASP A 141 11.86 -7.14 -7.43
CA ASP A 141 13.12 -7.38 -8.11
C ASP A 141 13.74 -6.08 -8.64
N SER A 142 12.94 -5.21 -9.26
CA SER A 142 13.42 -3.90 -9.71
C SER A 142 13.91 -3.03 -8.55
N SER A 143 13.16 -2.96 -7.45
CA SER A 143 13.56 -2.16 -6.27
C SER A 143 14.80 -2.73 -5.57
N LEU A 144 14.94 -4.05 -5.53
CA LEU A 144 16.10 -4.71 -4.94
C LEU A 144 17.37 -4.50 -5.80
N LEU A 145 17.23 -4.58 -7.13
CA LEU A 145 18.33 -4.28 -8.05
C LEU A 145 18.72 -2.80 -8.00
N GLU A 146 17.75 -1.90 -7.97
CA GLU A 146 17.98 -0.46 -7.81
C GLU A 146 18.72 -0.17 -6.49
N ALA A 147 18.25 -0.72 -5.37
CA ALA A 147 18.91 -0.60 -4.07
C ALA A 147 20.34 -1.15 -4.06
N SER A 148 20.60 -2.24 -4.79
CA SER A 148 21.98 -2.74 -4.95
C SER A 148 22.84 -1.81 -5.79
N GLY A 149 22.27 -1.23 -6.86
CA GLY A 149 22.94 -0.25 -7.71
C GLY A 149 23.32 1.01 -6.96
N THR A 150 22.41 1.55 -6.14
CA THR A 150 22.71 2.73 -5.31
C THR A 150 23.82 2.44 -4.29
N LEU A 151 23.84 1.26 -3.66
CA LEU A 151 24.93 0.86 -2.76
C LEU A 151 26.27 0.67 -3.47
N LEU A 152 26.27 0.25 -4.74
CA LEU A 152 27.50 0.10 -5.54
C LEU A 152 28.14 1.43 -5.91
N LEU A 153 27.35 2.51 -5.99
CA LEU A 153 27.87 3.86 -6.23
C LEU A 153 28.57 4.44 -5.00
N LEU A 154 28.22 3.94 -3.80
CA LEU A 154 28.80 4.41 -2.54
C LEU A 154 30.10 3.69 -2.24
N SER A 155 31.05 4.42 -1.65
CA SER A 155 32.29 3.82 -1.17
C SER A 155 32.02 2.88 0.01
N PRO A 156 32.84 1.84 0.22
CA PRO A 156 32.70 0.96 1.38
C PRO A 156 32.79 1.66 2.74
N TRP A 157 33.43 2.83 2.80
CA TRP A 157 33.65 3.58 4.04
C TRP A 157 32.43 4.42 4.44
N THR A 158 31.68 4.92 3.47
CA THR A 158 30.54 5.83 3.69
C THR A 158 29.20 5.10 3.75
N ARG A 159 29.09 3.91 3.15
CA ARG A 159 27.82 3.18 3.11
C ARG A 159 27.44 2.56 4.47
N SER A 160 26.14 2.48 4.73
CA SER A 160 25.58 1.86 5.93
C SER A 160 25.72 0.33 5.90
N SER A 161 26.38 -0.23 6.91
CA SER A 161 26.58 -1.68 7.04
C SER A 161 25.26 -2.44 7.23
N SER A 162 24.22 -1.81 7.80
CA SER A 162 22.89 -2.41 7.97
C SER A 162 22.16 -2.57 6.64
N SER A 163 22.19 -1.53 5.80
CA SER A 163 21.57 -1.52 4.48
C SER A 163 22.27 -2.51 3.56
N GLU A 164 23.61 -2.51 3.56
CA GLU A 164 24.41 -3.46 2.79
C GLU A 164 24.10 -4.92 3.17
N LYS A 165 24.19 -5.28 4.45
CA LYS A 165 23.93 -6.65 4.92
C LYS A 165 22.51 -7.10 4.56
N HIS A 166 21.53 -6.20 4.66
CA HIS A 166 20.15 -6.51 4.32
C HIS A 166 19.98 -6.79 2.81
N THR A 167 20.44 -5.87 1.96
CA THR A 167 20.37 -6.01 0.50
C THR A 167 21.16 -7.22 0.01
N GLN A 168 22.36 -7.45 0.55
CA GLN A 168 23.18 -8.63 0.23
C GLN A 168 22.49 -9.93 0.63
N ARG A 169 21.87 -10.00 1.83
CA ARG A 169 21.08 -11.16 2.24
C ARG A 169 19.93 -11.42 1.26
N LEU A 170 19.20 -10.39 0.88
CA LEU A 170 18.09 -10.52 -0.08
C LEU A 170 18.59 -11.00 -1.45
N MET A 171 19.73 -10.50 -1.93
CA MET A 171 20.35 -10.98 -3.17
C MET A 171 20.76 -12.45 -3.11
N VAL A 172 21.33 -12.89 -1.99
CA VAL A 172 21.68 -14.31 -1.79
C VAL A 172 20.42 -15.18 -1.80
N LEU A 173 19.35 -14.77 -1.12
CA LEU A 173 18.08 -15.52 -1.09
C LEU A 173 17.41 -15.57 -2.47
N ARG A 174 17.47 -14.46 -3.22
CA ARG A 174 17.01 -14.39 -4.60
C ARG A 174 17.77 -15.34 -5.52
N ASN A 175 19.10 -15.34 -5.45
CA ASN A 175 19.95 -16.22 -6.25
C ASN A 175 19.73 -17.71 -5.93
N ARG A 176 19.28 -18.02 -4.71
CA ARG A 176 18.89 -19.38 -4.29
C ARG A 176 17.47 -19.79 -4.68
N GLY A 177 16.65 -18.90 -5.24
CA GLY A 177 15.23 -19.17 -5.53
C GLY A 177 14.33 -19.33 -4.30
N GLN A 178 14.84 -18.93 -3.13
CA GLN A 178 14.15 -19.06 -1.83
C GLN A 178 13.22 -17.89 -1.51
N LEU A 179 13.24 -16.84 -2.32
CA LEU A 179 12.47 -15.64 -2.10
C LEU A 179 11.08 -15.79 -2.75
N ARG A 180 10.00 -15.52 -2.00
CA ARG A 180 8.62 -15.67 -2.49
C ARG A 180 7.78 -14.46 -2.14
N VAL A 181 6.94 -14.05 -3.10
CA VAL A 181 5.96 -12.97 -2.92
C VAL A 181 4.55 -13.55 -2.89
N GLN A 182 3.79 -13.22 -1.85
CA GLN A 182 2.38 -13.54 -1.75
C GLN A 182 1.54 -12.25 -1.82
N ASN A 183 0.73 -12.13 -2.87
CA ASN A 183 -0.20 -11.01 -3.02
C ASN A 183 -1.48 -11.28 -2.21
N LEU A 184 -1.81 -10.39 -1.26
CA LEU A 184 -3.00 -10.46 -0.39
C LEU A 184 -3.99 -9.33 -0.70
N VAL A 185 -4.23 -9.12 -2.01
CA VAL A 185 -5.11 -8.08 -2.58
C VAL A 185 -4.66 -6.65 -2.26
N PHE A 186 -4.69 -6.22 -1.00
CA PHE A 186 -4.37 -4.86 -0.55
C PHE A 186 -2.89 -4.63 -0.28
N PHE A 187 -2.16 -5.68 0.08
CA PHE A 187 -0.73 -5.65 0.34
C PHE A 187 -0.09 -6.95 -0.17
N SER A 188 1.23 -6.95 -0.26
CA SER A 188 2.04 -8.09 -0.67
C SER A 188 3.03 -8.43 0.43
N LEU A 189 3.25 -9.71 0.67
CA LEU A 189 4.22 -10.19 1.64
C LEU A 189 5.39 -10.83 0.92
N LEU A 190 6.58 -10.44 1.32
CA LEU A 190 7.83 -11.08 0.95
C LEU A 190 8.27 -12.00 2.08
N TYR A 191 8.48 -13.28 1.78
CA TYR A 191 8.93 -14.25 2.78
C TYR A 191 9.99 -15.20 2.25
N GLU A 192 10.74 -15.77 3.18
CA GLU A 192 11.79 -16.76 2.93
C GLU A 192 11.19 -18.19 2.93
N ALA A 193 11.30 -18.87 1.79
CA ALA A 193 11.02 -20.29 1.64
C ALA A 193 12.28 -21.12 1.97
N PRO A 194 12.14 -22.30 2.60
CA PRO A 194 13.29 -23.13 2.98
C PRO A 194 14.03 -23.72 1.77
N TYR A 195 13.35 -23.93 0.65
CA TYR A 195 13.89 -24.51 -0.57
C TYR A 195 13.41 -23.71 -1.79
N ASP A 196 14.13 -23.84 -2.89
CA ASP A 196 13.67 -23.35 -4.19
C ASP A 196 12.42 -24.12 -4.66
N ALA A 197 11.59 -23.51 -5.50
CA ALA A 197 10.42 -24.16 -6.09
C ALA A 197 10.81 -25.23 -7.12
N GLY A 198 11.99 -25.12 -7.73
CA GLY A 198 12.52 -26.16 -8.62
C GLY A 198 13.20 -27.32 -7.89
N ALA A 199 13.33 -27.26 -6.55
CA ALA A 199 14.05 -28.27 -5.80
C ALA A 199 13.24 -29.56 -5.62
N ASP A 200 13.61 -30.60 -6.37
CA ASP A 200 13.02 -31.95 -6.24
C ASP A 200 13.71 -32.80 -5.17
N LEU A 201 13.76 -32.26 -3.96
CA LEU A 201 14.29 -32.96 -2.79
C LEU A 201 13.13 -33.52 -1.96
N TYR A 202 13.30 -34.73 -1.42
CA TYR A 202 12.33 -35.34 -0.49
C TYR A 202 12.00 -34.39 0.67
N GLN A 203 13.01 -33.68 1.19
CA GLN A 203 12.85 -32.73 2.30
C GLN A 203 11.94 -31.54 1.95
N ALA A 204 11.91 -31.11 0.68
CA ALA A 204 11.05 -30.03 0.23
C ALA A 204 9.58 -30.48 0.06
N HIS A 205 9.37 -31.74 -0.34
CA HIS A 205 8.05 -32.31 -0.59
C HIS A 205 7.35 -32.81 0.68
N CYS A 206 8.11 -33.34 1.65
CA CYS A 206 7.56 -33.95 2.84
C CYS A 206 6.72 -32.96 3.68
N LYS A 207 5.42 -33.24 3.82
CA LYS A 207 4.46 -32.39 4.55
C LYS A 207 4.84 -32.13 6.01
N TYR A 208 5.50 -33.10 6.65
CA TYR A 208 5.88 -33.02 8.06
C TYR A 208 7.13 -32.16 8.31
N LEU A 209 7.97 -31.95 7.29
CA LEU A 209 9.14 -31.08 7.35
C LEU A 209 8.80 -29.63 6.97
N LYS A 210 7.60 -29.37 6.46
CA LYS A 210 7.18 -28.02 6.11
C LYS A 210 7.09 -27.14 7.37
N PRO A 211 7.49 -25.87 7.24
CA PRO A 211 7.46 -24.95 8.36
C PRO A 211 6.04 -24.83 8.93
N ARG A 212 5.97 -24.69 10.25
CA ARG A 212 4.70 -24.50 10.94
C ARG A 212 4.21 -23.07 10.72
N TRP A 213 2.89 -22.88 10.76
CA TRP A 213 2.28 -21.56 10.71
C TRP A 213 2.73 -20.63 11.84
N THR A 214 3.14 -21.18 12.99
CA THR A 214 3.71 -20.44 14.11
C THR A 214 5.04 -19.76 13.77
N ASP A 215 5.80 -20.34 12.85
CA ASP A 215 7.15 -19.88 12.52
C ASP A 215 7.12 -18.94 11.31
N PHE A 216 5.97 -18.80 10.65
CA PHE A 216 5.78 -17.96 9.48
C PHE A 216 6.14 -16.48 9.72
N PRO A 217 5.74 -15.84 10.84
CA PRO A 217 6.07 -14.42 11.07
C PRO A 217 7.57 -14.14 11.11
N SER A 218 8.39 -15.09 11.58
CA SER A 218 9.85 -14.97 11.62
C SER A 218 10.53 -15.03 10.25
N ARG A 219 9.81 -15.51 9.23
CA ARG A 219 10.29 -15.68 7.85
C ARG A 219 9.85 -14.54 6.93
N VAL A 220 9.00 -13.63 7.41
CA VAL A 220 8.60 -12.44 6.66
C VAL A 220 9.78 -11.49 6.61
N LEU A 221 10.17 -11.11 5.40
CA LEU A 221 11.32 -10.24 5.14
C LEU A 221 10.87 -8.80 4.89
N ASP A 222 9.78 -8.62 4.14
CA ASP A 222 9.27 -7.30 3.76
C ASP A 222 7.75 -7.31 3.52
N VAL A 223 7.14 -6.13 3.62
CA VAL A 223 5.74 -5.86 3.34
C VAL A 223 5.65 -4.82 2.22
N GLY A 224 5.04 -5.22 1.12
CA GLY A 224 4.70 -4.36 0.00
C GLY A 224 3.34 -3.71 0.22
N PHE A 225 3.29 -2.39 0.24
CA PHE A 225 2.03 -1.64 0.35
C PHE A 225 2.15 -0.32 -0.38
N TRP A 226 1.11 0.07 -1.14
CA TRP A 226 1.04 1.35 -1.86
C TRP A 226 2.20 1.58 -2.85
N GLY A 227 2.53 0.55 -3.63
CA GLY A 227 3.50 0.60 -4.72
C GLY A 227 4.96 0.61 -4.26
N ARG A 228 5.23 0.35 -2.98
CA ARG A 228 6.59 0.31 -2.43
C ARG A 228 6.77 -0.84 -1.45
N TRP A 229 8.02 -1.25 -1.27
CA TRP A 229 8.47 -2.24 -0.30
C TRP A 229 8.99 -1.50 0.93
N TRP A 230 8.28 -1.61 2.06
CA TRP A 230 8.46 -0.70 3.19
C TRP A 230 9.74 -0.94 3.96
N VAL A 231 10.11 -2.20 4.19
CA VAL A 231 11.33 -2.55 4.94
C VAL A 231 12.54 -2.22 4.09
N LEU A 232 12.58 -2.65 2.82
CA LEU A 232 13.68 -2.34 1.92
C LEU A 232 13.85 -0.82 1.77
N HIS A 233 12.77 -0.07 1.54
CA HIS A 233 12.83 1.38 1.45
C HIS A 233 13.34 2.03 2.74
N SER A 234 12.84 1.60 3.91
CA SER A 234 13.27 2.14 5.20
C SER A 234 14.75 1.87 5.47
N ARG A 235 15.26 0.68 5.09
CA ARG A 235 16.69 0.37 5.21
C ARG A 235 17.55 1.14 4.22
N MET A 236 17.01 1.50 3.06
CA MET A 236 17.74 2.26 2.04
C MET A 236 17.69 3.77 2.23
N GLN A 237 16.80 4.30 3.07
CA GLN A 237 16.63 5.75 3.24
C GLN A 237 17.91 6.50 3.68
N ASN A 238 18.73 5.88 4.55
CA ASN A 238 19.99 6.43 5.06
C ASN A 238 21.16 5.50 4.69
N SER A 239 21.21 5.04 3.44
CA SER A 239 22.23 4.08 2.99
C SER A 239 23.64 4.68 2.89
N ASP A 240 23.75 5.99 2.86
CA ASP A 240 24.96 6.81 2.74
C ASP A 240 25.54 7.27 4.09
N ILE A 241 24.92 6.89 5.20
CA ILE A 241 25.38 7.23 6.55
C ILE A 241 25.96 5.98 7.21
N ASN A 242 27.28 5.97 7.42
CA ASN A 242 27.95 4.94 8.19
C ASN A 242 28.02 5.29 9.68
N ASN A 243 27.13 4.70 10.48
CA ASN A 243 27.12 4.92 11.93
C ASN A 243 28.38 4.43 12.65
N GLU A 244 29.21 3.57 12.03
CA GLU A 244 30.45 3.06 12.61
C GLU A 244 31.54 4.14 12.72
N GLU A 245 31.56 5.11 11.80
CA GLU A 245 32.49 6.24 11.82
C GLU A 245 32.23 7.17 13.01
N PHE A 246 30.95 7.38 13.34
CA PHE A 246 30.52 8.37 14.33
C PHE A 246 30.40 7.81 15.76
N GLN A 247 30.78 6.56 16.01
CA GLN A 247 30.62 5.93 17.34
C GLN A 247 31.45 6.61 18.43
N TYR A 248 32.58 7.21 18.06
CA TYR A 248 33.50 7.87 18.97
C TYR A 248 33.06 9.28 19.38
N LEU A 249 32.05 9.84 18.71
CA LEU A 249 31.52 11.16 19.04
C LEU A 249 30.61 11.11 20.27
N PRO A 250 30.62 12.17 21.10
CA PRO A 250 29.62 12.35 22.16
C PRO A 250 28.19 12.27 21.64
N GLU A 251 27.26 11.79 22.48
CA GLU A 251 25.85 11.53 22.09
C GLU A 251 25.16 12.75 21.47
N HIS A 252 25.39 13.94 22.00
CA HIS A 252 24.79 15.19 21.48
C HIS A 252 25.22 15.55 20.05
N LEU A 253 26.37 15.04 19.58
CA LEU A 253 26.85 15.25 18.20
C LEU A 253 26.41 14.12 17.25
N ARG A 254 25.94 12.99 17.79
CA ARG A 254 25.45 11.86 16.99
C ARG A 254 24.01 12.04 16.53
N THR A 255 23.23 12.83 17.27
CA THR A 255 21.83 13.09 16.95
C THR A 255 21.71 14.30 16.01
N ILE A 256 21.24 14.06 14.79
CA ILE A 256 20.94 15.14 13.83
C ILE A 256 19.44 15.42 13.85
N SER A 257 19.07 16.67 14.12
CA SER A 257 17.68 17.12 14.04
C SER A 257 17.31 17.48 12.60
N PHE A 258 16.03 17.42 12.26
CA PHE A 258 15.53 17.83 10.94
C PHE A 258 15.90 19.29 10.59
N ASN A 259 15.90 20.16 11.60
CA ASN A 259 16.27 21.57 11.42
C ASN A 259 17.75 21.73 11.06
N HIS A 260 18.64 20.84 11.51
CA HIS A 260 20.06 20.87 11.18
C HIS A 260 20.37 20.47 9.72
N LEU A 261 19.43 19.79 9.05
CA LEU A 261 19.58 19.43 7.63
C LEU A 261 19.25 20.60 6.69
N HIS A 262 18.68 21.69 7.19
CA HIS A 262 18.32 22.87 6.40
C HIS A 262 19.42 23.94 6.51
N SER A 263 20.01 24.30 5.37
CA SER A 263 21.16 25.21 5.31
C SER A 263 20.82 26.68 5.59
N GLU A 264 19.54 27.07 5.50
CA GLU A 264 19.10 28.48 5.56
C GLU A 264 19.61 29.24 6.78
N THR A 265 19.63 28.59 7.96
CA THR A 265 20.11 29.22 9.20
C THR A 265 21.63 29.38 9.20
N ASN A 266 22.35 28.38 8.71
CA ASN A 266 23.81 28.42 8.59
C ASN A 266 24.27 29.48 7.58
N GLU A 267 23.57 29.61 6.45
CA GLU A 267 23.84 30.64 5.43
C GLU A 267 23.63 32.05 6.01
N LYS A 268 22.51 32.27 6.72
CA LYS A 268 22.27 33.55 7.42
C LYS A 268 23.38 33.88 8.40
N LEU A 269 23.73 32.94 9.28
CA LEU A 269 24.81 33.12 10.28
C LEU A 269 26.17 33.36 9.61
N PHE A 270 26.43 32.72 8.47
CA PHE A 270 27.63 32.95 7.69
C PHE A 270 27.69 34.39 7.16
N ASP A 271 26.57 34.94 6.67
CA ASP A 271 26.50 36.33 6.22
C ASP A 271 26.69 37.32 7.37
N GLU A 272 26.21 37.00 8.58
CA GLU A 272 26.37 37.87 9.75
C GLU A 272 27.84 38.08 10.13
N LYS A 273 28.70 37.10 9.85
CA LYS A 273 30.15 37.18 10.08
C LYS A 273 30.78 38.37 9.36
N TYR A 274 30.24 38.79 8.22
CA TYR A 274 30.76 39.91 7.43
C TYR A 274 30.20 41.28 7.83
N LYS A 275 29.29 41.33 8.81
CA LYS A 275 28.78 42.60 9.34
C LYS A 275 29.93 43.32 10.06
N ALA A 276 30.17 44.57 9.68
CA ALA A 276 31.19 45.39 10.32
C ALA A 276 30.88 45.56 11.81
N VAL A 277 31.91 45.42 12.64
CA VAL A 277 31.80 45.74 14.07
C VAL A 277 31.70 47.26 14.21
N ILE A 278 30.60 47.74 14.78
CA ILE A 278 30.41 49.16 15.08
C ILE A 278 31.01 49.42 16.47
N LEU A 279 32.08 50.20 16.53
CA LEU A 279 32.68 50.66 17.78
C LEU A 279 31.98 51.93 18.25
N THR A 280 31.77 52.06 19.55
CA THR A 280 31.34 53.33 20.14
C THR A 280 32.52 54.31 20.18
N GLU A 281 32.25 55.61 20.12
CA GLU A 281 33.29 56.66 20.14
C GLU A 281 34.24 56.52 21.35
N GLU A 282 33.68 56.18 22.52
CA GLU A 282 34.44 55.93 23.75
C GLU A 282 35.46 54.79 23.60
N GLN A 283 35.11 53.71 22.89
CA GLN A 283 36.01 52.57 22.64
C GLN A 283 37.11 52.91 21.64
N ILE A 284 36.83 53.80 20.68
CA ILE A 284 37.83 54.30 19.73
C ILE A 284 38.84 55.17 20.47
N GLU A 285 38.38 56.09 21.31
CA GLU A 285 39.24 56.98 22.11
C GLU A 285 40.07 56.23 23.15
N GLU A 286 39.54 55.16 23.75
CA GLU A 286 40.28 54.29 24.66
C GLU A 286 41.38 53.51 23.93
N ALA A 287 41.07 52.90 22.77
CA ALA A 287 42.05 52.21 21.94
C ALA A 287 43.15 53.14 21.40
N ASP A 288 42.80 54.37 21.03
CA ASP A 288 43.78 55.38 20.58
C ASP A 288 44.72 55.80 21.72
N ARG A 289 44.21 55.96 22.94
CA ARG A 289 45.02 56.25 24.14
C ARG A 289 45.96 55.11 24.49
N GLU A 290 45.51 53.86 24.44
CA GLU A 290 46.35 52.69 24.70
C GLU A 290 47.47 52.54 23.67
N ASN A 291 47.18 52.75 22.38
CA ASN A 291 48.18 52.72 21.31
C ASN A 291 49.23 53.84 21.47
N GLN A 292 48.80 55.05 21.82
CA GLN A 292 49.73 56.16 22.09
C GLN A 292 50.61 55.88 23.33
N GLY A 293 50.06 55.27 24.37
CA GLY A 293 50.81 54.86 25.57
C GLY A 293 51.88 53.80 25.29
N GLN A 294 51.63 52.89 24.34
CA GLN A 294 52.59 51.84 23.94
C GLN A 294 53.72 52.37 23.04
N LEU A 295 53.49 53.42 22.24
CA LEU A 295 54.56 54.05 21.43
C LEU A 295 55.53 54.90 22.26
N HIS A 296 55.13 55.30 23.46
CA HIS A 296 55.89 56.19 24.34
C HIS A 296 56.61 55.46 25.51
N SER A 297 56.52 54.13 25.59
CA SER A 297 57.34 53.27 26.47
C SER A 297 58.48 52.60 25.68
#